data_AF-A0A2E5DQ63-F1
#
_entry.id   AF-A0A2E5DQ63-F1
#
_cell.length_a   1.000
_cell.length_b   1.000
_cell.length_c   1.000
_cell.angle_alpha   90.00
_cell.angle_beta   90.00
_cell.angle_gamma   90.00
#
_symmetry.space_group_name_H-M   'P 1'
#
loop_
_entity.id
_entity.type
_entity.pdbx_description
1 polymer ?
#
loop_
_entity_poly.entity_id
_entity_poly.type
_entity_poly.pdbx_seq_one_letter_code
_entity_poly.pdbx_strand_id
1 'polypeptide(L)'
;MSQINKNLFIFFKSILSISFRDIKIQFRNMSYIYSIMIFFIMIILIFIFAIGPDEEQLKVYLIPILWSILILCSCISINNLLKDDYLDGNFGIYQFTGISFELIAISKIFTSWILYQLPILILMPFIAFIIEINETKIFHLIITIAIGSPILTVFTLISSAMMLTNSKNLILGSIIMIPLCIPVIIFSIGAITNDQELFTAQINILLSIFFASLAIGPWVISGCIKIALKN
;
A
#
# COMPACT_ATOMS: atom_id res chain seq x y z
N MET A 1 -20.02 30.04 6.12
CA MET A 1 -19.36 29.44 4.93
C MET A 1 -17.88 29.83 4.77
N SER A 2 -17.46 31.09 4.99
CA SER A 2 -16.05 31.53 4.86
C SER A 2 -15.03 30.82 5.80
N GLN A 3 -15.38 30.59 7.07
CA GLN A 3 -14.49 29.91 8.04
C GLN A 3 -14.30 28.41 7.77
N ILE A 4 -15.31 27.72 7.24
CA ILE A 4 -15.25 26.28 6.93
C ILE A 4 -14.24 26.06 5.79
N ASN A 5 -14.27 26.88 4.74
CA ASN A 5 -13.30 26.81 3.65
C ASN A 5 -11.87 27.13 4.11
N LYS A 6 -11.68 28.06 5.06
CA LYS A 6 -10.35 28.35 5.63
C LYS A 6 -9.79 27.15 6.41
N ASN A 7 -10.61 26.50 7.24
CA ASN A 7 -10.16 25.32 7.97
C ASN A 7 -9.84 24.17 7.00
N LEU A 8 -10.70 23.91 6.01
CA LEU A 8 -10.46 22.90 4.95
C LEU A 8 -9.15 23.16 4.19
N PHE A 9 -8.86 24.42 3.84
CA PHE A 9 -7.62 24.79 3.18
C PHE A 9 -6.39 24.58 4.07
N ILE A 10 -6.48 24.89 5.37
CA ILE A 10 -5.42 24.63 6.35
C ILE A 10 -5.20 23.12 6.51
N PHE A 11 -6.27 22.32 6.57
CA PHE A 11 -6.18 20.86 6.62
C PHE A 11 -5.42 20.28 5.43
N PHE A 12 -5.81 20.63 4.20
CA PHE A 12 -5.11 20.18 2.99
C PHE A 12 -3.66 20.63 2.95
N LYS A 13 -3.38 21.88 3.33
CA LYS A 13 -2.01 22.40 3.37
C LYS A 13 -1.14 21.67 4.39
N SER A 14 -1.70 21.32 5.55
CA SER A 14 -0.99 20.54 6.57
C SER A 14 -0.68 19.13 6.07
N ILE A 15 -1.65 18.44 5.46
CA ILE A 15 -1.44 17.10 4.88
C ILE A 15 -0.32 17.15 3.84
N LEU A 16 -0.41 18.07 2.87
CA LEU A 16 0.62 18.24 1.84
C LEU A 16 1.98 18.53 2.47
N SER A 17 2.04 19.46 3.42
CA SER A 17 3.31 19.87 4.04
C SER A 17 3.98 18.71 4.78
N ILE A 18 3.22 17.92 5.54
CA ILE A 18 3.74 16.73 6.24
C ILE A 18 4.17 15.69 5.21
N SER A 19 3.36 15.48 4.16
CA SER A 19 3.68 14.53 3.10
C SER A 19 4.97 14.88 2.37
N PHE A 20 5.13 16.13 1.94
CA PHE A 20 6.36 16.59 1.27
C PHE A 20 7.58 16.52 2.18
N ARG A 21 7.42 16.84 3.47
CA ARG A 21 8.49 16.70 4.46
C ARG A 21 8.94 15.25 4.57
N ASP A 22 7.99 14.34 4.76
CA ASP A 22 8.26 12.92 4.94
C ASP A 22 8.84 12.27 3.67
N ILE A 23 8.30 12.62 2.49
CA ILE A 23 8.88 12.24 1.20
C ILE A 23 10.33 12.70 1.11
N LYS A 24 10.62 13.98 1.41
CA LYS A 24 11.99 14.51 1.34
C LYS A 24 12.94 13.80 2.31
N ILE A 25 12.47 13.44 3.49
CA ILE A 25 13.25 12.69 4.48
C ILE A 25 13.55 11.28 3.96
N GLN A 26 12.54 10.56 3.46
CA GLN A 26 12.71 9.20 2.94
C GLN A 26 13.54 9.17 1.64
N PHE A 27 13.43 10.19 0.79
CA PHE A 27 14.29 10.38 -0.37
C PHE A 27 15.78 10.56 -0.02
N ARG A 28 16.10 10.96 1.21
CA ARG A 28 17.50 11.03 1.67
C ARG A 28 18.04 9.66 2.09
N ASN A 29 17.15 8.74 2.50
CA ASN A 29 17.46 7.38 2.91
C ASN A 29 16.84 6.36 1.94
N MET A 30 17.21 6.43 0.66
CA MET A 30 16.64 5.57 -0.40
C MET A 30 16.94 4.08 -0.28
N SER A 31 17.91 3.70 0.57
CA SER A 31 18.36 2.31 0.70
C SER A 31 17.18 1.35 0.93
N TYR A 32 16.20 1.76 1.74
CA TYR A 32 15.04 0.93 2.02
C TYR A 32 14.07 0.80 0.84
N ILE A 33 13.80 1.89 0.14
CA ILE A 33 12.93 1.90 -1.05
C ILE A 33 13.57 1.03 -2.15
N TYR A 34 14.87 1.20 -2.40
CA TYR A 34 15.61 0.36 -3.34
C TYR A 34 15.59 -1.11 -2.94
N SER A 35 15.72 -1.42 -1.66
CA SER A 35 15.67 -2.81 -1.19
C SER A 35 14.34 -3.49 -1.55
N ILE A 36 13.20 -2.82 -1.32
CA ILE A 36 11.87 -3.36 -1.67
C ILE A 36 11.72 -3.49 -3.20
N MET A 37 12.16 -2.50 -3.97
CA MET A 37 12.08 -2.55 -5.43
C MET A 37 12.96 -3.67 -6.02
N ILE A 38 14.19 -3.82 -5.53
CA ILE A 38 15.09 -4.90 -5.93
C ILE A 38 14.50 -6.25 -5.55
N PHE A 39 13.93 -6.39 -4.35
CA PHE A 39 13.26 -7.61 -3.93
C PHE A 39 12.10 -7.98 -4.88
N PHE A 40 11.25 -7.01 -5.23
CA PHE A 40 10.17 -7.20 -6.18
C PHE A 40 10.68 -7.69 -7.55
N ILE A 41 11.69 -7.02 -8.11
CA ILE A 41 12.30 -7.36 -9.41
C ILE A 41 12.98 -8.72 -9.38
N MET A 42 13.70 -9.04 -8.30
CA MET A 42 14.40 -10.31 -8.17
C MET A 42 13.42 -11.48 -8.11
N ILE A 43 12.35 -11.37 -7.31
CA ILE A 43 11.37 -12.44 -7.20
C ILE A 43 10.62 -12.66 -8.51
N ILE A 44 10.21 -11.59 -9.19
CA ILE A 44 9.51 -11.77 -10.46
C ILE A 44 10.41 -12.43 -11.51
N LEU A 45 11.69 -12.04 -11.58
CA LEU A 45 12.66 -12.69 -12.48
C LEU A 45 12.84 -14.17 -12.13
N ILE A 46 12.97 -14.50 -10.84
CA ILE A 46 13.05 -15.90 -10.40
C ILE A 46 11.85 -16.69 -10.88
N PHE A 47 10.62 -16.17 -10.76
CA PHE A 47 9.43 -16.87 -11.24
C PHE A 47 9.36 -17.00 -12.75
N ILE A 48 9.72 -15.94 -13.49
CA ILE A 48 9.77 -15.99 -14.96
C ILE A 48 10.76 -17.08 -15.42
N PHE A 49 11.97 -17.13 -14.83
CA PHE A 49 12.95 -18.15 -15.17
C PHE A 49 12.58 -19.56 -14.67
N ALA A 50 11.87 -19.67 -13.55
CA ALA A 50 11.45 -20.95 -12.99
C ALA A 50 10.32 -21.61 -13.79
N ILE A 51 9.38 -20.81 -14.32
CA ILE A 51 8.29 -21.30 -15.18
C ILE A 51 8.83 -21.67 -16.57
N GLY A 52 9.81 -20.92 -17.07
CA GLY A 52 10.40 -21.14 -18.39
C GLY A 52 9.62 -20.48 -19.52
N PRO A 53 9.90 -20.83 -20.79
CA PRO A 53 9.41 -20.11 -21.97
C PRO A 53 7.98 -20.49 -22.39
N ASP A 54 7.26 -21.29 -21.60
CA ASP A 54 5.88 -21.67 -21.92
C ASP A 54 4.93 -20.50 -21.68
N GLU A 55 4.60 -19.77 -22.75
CA GLU A 55 3.76 -18.56 -22.71
C GLU A 55 2.38 -18.80 -22.07
N GLU A 56 1.78 -19.97 -22.27
CA GLU A 56 0.45 -20.26 -21.74
C GLU A 56 0.50 -20.38 -20.21
N GLN A 57 1.51 -21.08 -19.70
CA GLN A 57 1.73 -21.19 -18.25
C GLN A 57 2.12 -19.84 -17.65
N LEU A 58 2.97 -19.08 -18.34
CA LEU A 58 3.40 -17.76 -17.88
C LEU A 58 2.19 -16.84 -17.70
N LYS A 59 1.27 -16.80 -18.66
CA LYS A 59 0.06 -15.96 -18.60
C LYS A 59 -0.89 -16.38 -17.47
N VAL A 60 -1.03 -17.68 -17.21
CA VAL A 60 -1.94 -18.19 -16.17
C VAL A 60 -1.39 -17.96 -14.76
N TYR A 61 -0.11 -18.25 -14.51
CA TYR A 61 0.45 -18.20 -13.16
C TYR A 61 0.99 -16.82 -12.76
N LEU A 62 1.48 -16.03 -13.72
CA LEU A 62 2.23 -14.82 -13.38
C LEU A 62 1.35 -13.69 -12.84
N ILE A 63 0.06 -13.65 -13.19
CA ILE A 63 -0.90 -12.68 -12.64
C ILE A 63 -1.13 -12.92 -11.13
N PRO A 64 -1.51 -14.12 -10.65
CA PRO A 64 -1.54 -14.42 -9.22
C PRO A 64 -0.21 -14.22 -8.50
N ILE A 65 0.90 -14.60 -9.14
CA ILE A 65 2.25 -14.44 -8.59
C ILE A 65 2.53 -12.95 -8.36
N LEU A 66 2.24 -12.08 -9.33
CA LEU A 66 2.43 -10.63 -9.21
C LEU A 66 1.74 -10.03 -7.99
N TRP A 67 0.47 -10.38 -7.78
CA TRP A 67 -0.29 -9.95 -6.60
C TRP A 67 0.31 -10.48 -5.29
N SER A 68 0.80 -11.73 -5.32
CA SER A 68 1.47 -12.34 -4.17
C SER A 68 2.79 -11.62 -3.84
N ILE A 69 3.60 -11.27 -4.85
CA ILE A 69 4.85 -10.53 -4.67
C ILE A 69 4.57 -9.13 -4.11
N LEU A 70 3.52 -8.44 -4.60
CA LEU A 70 3.09 -7.14 -4.06
C LEU A 70 2.78 -7.20 -2.57
N ILE A 71 2.12 -8.27 -2.12
CA ILE A 71 1.82 -8.49 -0.70
C ILE A 71 3.09 -8.82 0.08
N LEU A 72 3.98 -9.65 -0.45
CA LEU A 72 5.26 -9.95 0.19
C LEU A 72 6.11 -8.69 0.38
N CYS A 73 6.18 -7.83 -0.63
CA CYS A 73 6.83 -6.51 -0.53
C CYS A 73 6.19 -5.67 0.58
N SER A 74 4.85 -5.68 0.65
CA SER A 74 4.09 -4.97 1.67
C SER A 74 4.42 -5.52 3.07
N CYS A 75 4.49 -6.85 3.25
CA CYS A 75 4.88 -7.50 4.51
C CYS A 75 6.27 -7.09 4.98
N ILE A 76 7.25 -6.98 4.07
CA ILE A 76 8.60 -6.49 4.40
C ILE A 76 8.56 -5.04 4.87
N SER A 77 7.65 -4.24 4.29
CA SER A 77 7.51 -2.82 4.63
C SER A 77 6.93 -2.55 6.03
N ILE A 78 6.11 -3.46 6.56
CA ILE A 78 5.34 -3.27 7.81
C ILE A 78 6.21 -2.75 8.97
N ASN A 79 7.40 -3.33 9.17
CA ASN A 79 8.22 -3.05 10.36
C ASN A 79 8.80 -1.63 10.41
N ASN A 80 8.98 -0.99 9.26
CA ASN A 80 9.74 0.26 9.18
C ASN A 80 8.85 1.47 8.91
N LEU A 81 7.65 1.28 8.36
CA LEU A 81 6.77 2.36 7.91
C LEU A 81 6.45 3.44 8.97
N LEU A 82 6.28 3.04 10.23
CA LEU A 82 5.98 3.96 11.34
C LEU A 82 6.99 3.89 12.49
N LYS A 83 7.90 2.92 12.45
CA LYS A 83 8.84 2.66 13.55
C LYS A 83 9.88 3.75 13.69
N ASP A 84 10.45 4.23 12.58
CA ASP A 84 11.47 5.27 12.62
C ASP A 84 10.88 6.57 13.18
N ASP A 85 9.67 6.94 12.73
CA ASP A 85 8.94 8.10 13.28
C ASP A 85 8.57 7.95 14.77
N TYR A 86 8.30 6.73 15.21
CA TYR A 86 8.00 6.44 16.61
C TYR A 86 9.25 6.55 17.48
N LEU A 87 10.38 6.00 17.04
CA LEU A 87 11.66 6.07 17.74
C LEU A 87 12.24 7.48 17.80
N ASP A 88 12.06 8.26 16.73
CA ASP A 88 12.48 9.67 16.67
C ASP A 88 11.57 10.60 17.51
N GLY A 89 10.46 10.09 18.06
CA GLY A 89 9.53 10.87 18.88
C GLY A 89 8.66 11.85 18.08
N ASN A 90 8.59 11.73 16.74
CA ASN A 90 7.82 12.62 15.88
C ASN A 90 6.33 12.66 16.28
N PHE A 91 5.76 11.52 16.66
CA PHE A 91 4.36 11.44 17.09
C PHE A 91 4.07 12.22 18.37
N GLY A 92 5.04 12.30 19.29
CA GLY A 92 4.93 13.15 20.49
C GLY A 92 4.92 14.64 20.13
N ILE A 93 5.80 15.06 19.22
CA ILE A 93 5.83 16.45 18.72
C ILE A 93 4.50 16.81 18.04
N TYR A 94 3.93 15.89 17.26
CA TYR A 94 2.63 16.11 16.63
C TYR A 94 1.49 16.28 17.62
N GLN A 95 1.53 15.58 18.75
CA GLN A 95 0.56 15.75 19.83
C GLN A 95 0.59 17.18 20.40
N PHE A 96 1.78 17.77 20.57
CA PHE A 96 1.93 19.14 21.09
C PHE A 96 1.57 20.23 20.08
N THR A 97 1.72 19.96 18.78
CA THR A 97 1.37 20.93 17.72
C THR A 97 -0.13 20.99 17.41
N GLY A 98 -0.95 20.14 18.05
CA GLY A 98 -2.41 20.14 17.90
C GLY A 98 -2.90 19.56 16.57
N ILE A 99 -2.03 18.89 15.81
CA ILE A 99 -2.39 18.21 14.56
C ILE A 99 -3.11 16.91 14.92
N SER A 100 -4.31 16.71 14.37
CA SER A 100 -5.08 15.49 14.62
C SER A 100 -4.39 14.27 13.99
N PHE A 101 -4.24 13.19 14.75
CA PHE A 101 -3.54 11.97 14.32
C PHE A 101 -4.13 11.32 13.07
N GLU A 102 -5.41 11.56 12.80
CA GLU A 102 -6.11 11.12 11.60
C GLU A 102 -5.51 11.78 10.33
N LEU A 103 -5.12 13.05 10.40
CA LEU A 103 -4.44 13.75 9.29
C LEU A 103 -3.03 13.20 9.06
N ILE A 104 -2.35 12.87 10.15
CA ILE A 104 -1.02 12.28 10.10
C ILE A 104 -1.12 10.90 9.44
N ALA A 105 -2.13 10.10 9.82
CA ALA A 105 -2.39 8.80 9.19
C ALA A 105 -2.68 8.93 7.69
N ILE A 106 -3.52 9.89 7.28
CA ILE A 106 -3.78 10.17 5.84
C ILE A 106 -2.48 10.54 5.12
N SER A 107 -1.68 11.43 5.71
CA SER A 107 -0.39 11.81 5.16
C SER A 107 0.53 10.60 5.01
N LYS A 108 0.62 9.72 6.02
CA LYS A 108 1.43 8.50 5.97
C LYS A 108 0.94 7.51 4.92
N ILE A 109 -0.36 7.30 4.80
CA ILE A 109 -0.95 6.46 3.73
C ILE A 109 -0.51 6.97 2.35
N PHE A 110 -0.63 8.28 2.14
CA PHE A 110 -0.28 8.89 0.87
C PHE A 110 1.23 8.81 0.56
N THR A 111 2.09 9.15 1.53
CA THR A 111 3.54 9.08 1.33
C THR A 111 4.03 7.66 1.12
N SER A 112 3.55 6.70 1.91
CA SER A 112 3.92 5.30 1.75
C SER A 112 3.44 4.72 0.42
N TRP A 113 2.25 5.09 -0.04
CA TRP A 113 1.78 4.66 -1.36
C TRP A 113 2.68 5.20 -2.49
N ILE A 114 3.02 6.49 -2.46
CA ILE A 114 3.91 7.12 -3.44
C ILE A 114 5.31 6.52 -3.43
N LEU A 115 5.84 6.19 -2.26
CA LEU A 115 7.25 5.79 -2.14
C LEU A 115 7.47 4.31 -2.41
N TYR A 116 6.52 3.43 -2.05
CA TYR A 116 6.71 1.99 -2.17
C TYR A 116 5.93 1.37 -3.33
N GLN A 117 4.69 1.78 -3.53
CA GLN A 117 3.80 1.08 -4.46
C GLN A 117 3.66 1.77 -5.82
N LEU A 118 3.69 3.11 -5.86
CA LEU A 118 3.70 3.84 -7.13
C LEU A 118 4.89 3.46 -8.02
N PRO A 119 6.13 3.28 -7.51
CA PRO A 119 7.24 2.83 -8.35
C PRO A 119 7.02 1.41 -8.90
N ILE A 120 6.37 0.54 -8.12
CA ILE A 120 6.02 -0.80 -8.56
C ILE A 120 4.90 -0.75 -9.63
N LEU A 121 3.91 0.12 -9.47
CA LEU A 121 2.87 0.37 -10.47
C LEU A 121 3.49 0.82 -11.81
N ILE A 122 4.48 1.71 -11.77
CA ILE A 122 5.21 2.19 -12.95
C ILE A 122 5.99 1.06 -13.64
N LEU A 123 6.44 0.05 -12.89
CA LEU A 123 7.09 -1.14 -13.45
C LEU A 123 6.10 -2.13 -14.10
N MET A 124 4.79 -2.03 -13.83
CA MET A 124 3.80 -2.99 -14.34
C MET A 124 3.71 -3.07 -15.86
N PRO A 125 3.70 -1.96 -16.62
CA PRO A 125 3.71 -2.03 -18.08
C PRO A 125 4.95 -2.74 -18.63
N PHE A 126 6.12 -2.53 -18.00
CA PHE A 126 7.36 -3.20 -18.38
C PHE A 126 7.27 -4.71 -18.16
N ILE A 127 6.69 -5.12 -17.03
CA ILE A 127 6.43 -6.53 -16.75
C ILE A 127 5.42 -7.10 -17.74
N ALA A 128 4.31 -6.42 -17.98
CA ALA A 128 3.28 -6.88 -18.90
C ALA A 128 3.82 -7.13 -20.32
N PHE A 129 4.81 -6.34 -20.75
CA PHE A 129 5.52 -6.55 -22.00
C PHE A 129 6.33 -7.86 -22.00
N ILE A 130 7.00 -8.20 -20.90
CA ILE A 130 7.74 -9.46 -20.75
C ILE A 130 6.82 -10.70 -20.80
N ILE A 131 5.54 -10.55 -20.37
CA ILE A 131 4.56 -11.65 -20.31
C ILE A 131 3.81 -11.83 -21.64
N GLU A 132 3.92 -10.87 -22.56
CA GLU A 132 3.22 -10.87 -23.86
C GLU A 132 1.70 -11.11 -23.73
N ILE A 133 1.06 -10.36 -22.83
CA ILE A 133 -0.40 -10.43 -22.62
C ILE A 133 -1.14 -9.49 -23.60
N ASN A 134 -2.36 -9.87 -23.99
CA ASN A 134 -3.29 -9.01 -24.74
C ASN A 134 -3.47 -7.63 -24.05
N GLU A 135 -3.44 -6.55 -24.84
CA GLU A 135 -3.59 -5.15 -24.41
C GLU A 135 -4.77 -4.92 -23.46
N THR A 136 -5.90 -5.60 -23.71
CA THR A 136 -7.08 -5.52 -22.85
C THR A 136 -6.76 -5.98 -21.42
N LYS A 137 -6.10 -7.11 -21.25
CA LYS A 137 -5.72 -7.64 -19.93
C LYS A 137 -4.66 -6.78 -19.25
N ILE A 138 -3.75 -6.16 -20.01
CA ILE A 138 -2.78 -5.18 -19.47
C ILE A 138 -3.52 -4.01 -18.82
N PHE A 139 -4.54 -3.48 -19.48
CA PHE A 139 -5.37 -2.40 -18.92
C PHE A 139 -6.08 -2.83 -17.63
N HIS A 140 -6.66 -4.03 -17.61
CA HIS A 140 -7.32 -4.58 -16.41
C HIS A 140 -6.32 -4.77 -15.25
N LEU A 141 -5.11 -5.24 -15.54
CA LEU A 141 -4.03 -5.39 -14.56
C LEU A 141 -3.59 -4.06 -13.98
N ILE A 142 -3.38 -3.04 -14.83
CA ILE A 142 -2.96 -1.71 -14.35
C ILE A 142 -4.04 -1.09 -13.46
N ILE A 143 -5.32 -1.18 -13.84
CA ILE A 143 -6.43 -0.64 -13.04
C ILE A 143 -6.55 -1.35 -11.70
N THR A 144 -6.56 -2.68 -11.71
CA THR A 144 -6.70 -3.46 -10.48
C THR A 144 -5.54 -3.19 -9.52
N ILE A 145 -4.31 -3.05 -10.02
CA ILE A 145 -3.15 -2.68 -9.18
C ILE A 145 -3.24 -1.23 -8.73
N ALA A 146 -3.67 -0.30 -9.58
CA ALA A 146 -3.85 1.10 -9.20
C ALA A 146 -4.85 1.28 -8.05
N ILE A 147 -5.90 0.44 -8.00
CA ILE A 147 -6.93 0.47 -6.94
C ILE A 147 -6.54 -0.40 -5.75
N GLY A 148 -6.00 -1.60 -6.00
CA GLY A 148 -5.67 -2.55 -4.93
C GLY A 148 -4.38 -2.21 -4.19
N SER A 149 -3.41 -1.57 -4.84
CA SER A 149 -2.19 -1.10 -4.18
C SER A 149 -2.51 -0.16 -2.99
N PRO A 150 -3.26 0.95 -3.14
CA PRO A 150 -3.56 1.81 -2.00
C PRO A 150 -4.41 1.11 -0.92
N ILE A 151 -5.20 0.08 -1.25
CA ILE A 151 -5.83 -0.77 -0.23
C ILE A 151 -4.76 -1.49 0.59
N LEU A 152 -3.79 -2.11 -0.09
CA LEU A 152 -2.66 -2.78 0.55
C LEU A 152 -1.84 -1.82 1.41
N THR A 153 -1.57 -0.57 1.00
CA THR A 153 -0.84 0.36 1.89
C THR A 153 -1.59 0.66 3.17
N VAL A 154 -2.91 0.87 3.09
CA VAL A 154 -3.73 1.10 4.28
C VAL A 154 -3.65 -0.11 5.22
N PHE A 155 -3.82 -1.32 4.71
CA PHE A 155 -3.72 -2.54 5.53
C PHE A 155 -2.32 -2.70 6.14
N THR A 156 -1.28 -2.44 5.36
CA THR A 156 0.12 -2.50 5.82
C THR A 156 0.38 -1.52 6.95
N LEU A 157 -0.15 -0.29 6.83
CA LEU A 157 0.01 0.75 7.85
C LEU A 157 -0.81 0.46 9.11
N ILE A 158 -2.01 -0.11 8.98
CA ILE A 158 -2.77 -0.61 10.13
C ILE A 158 -1.94 -1.65 10.89
N SER A 159 -1.42 -2.65 10.18
CA SER A 159 -0.55 -3.68 10.78
C SER A 159 0.70 -3.08 11.43
N SER A 160 1.35 -2.11 10.77
CA SER A 160 2.52 -1.41 11.30
C SER A 160 2.18 -0.65 12.59
N ALA A 161 1.05 0.06 12.62
CA ALA A 161 0.61 0.82 13.77
C ALA A 161 0.26 -0.09 14.96
N MET A 162 -0.33 -1.27 14.69
CA MET A 162 -0.59 -2.28 15.73
C MET A 162 0.72 -2.78 16.36
N MET A 163 1.78 -2.96 15.57
CA MET A 163 3.07 -3.40 16.10
C MET A 163 3.73 -2.37 17.03
N LEU A 164 3.46 -1.07 16.85
CA LEU A 164 3.93 -0.03 17.78
C LEU A 164 3.30 -0.17 19.17
N THR A 165 2.04 -0.62 19.26
CA THR A 165 1.34 -0.73 20.55
C THR A 165 1.92 -1.79 21.47
N ASN A 166 2.60 -2.80 20.92
CA ASN A 166 3.03 -3.97 21.67
C ASN A 166 4.41 -4.46 21.19
N SER A 167 5.47 -3.84 21.74
CA SER A 167 6.87 -4.10 21.35
C SER A 167 7.31 -5.56 21.43
N LYS A 168 6.61 -6.39 22.22
CA LYS A 168 6.90 -7.82 22.41
C LYS A 168 6.23 -8.73 21.36
N ASN A 169 5.21 -8.28 20.65
CA ASN A 169 4.41 -9.10 19.73
C ASN A 169 4.43 -8.54 18.31
N LEU A 170 5.62 -8.47 17.71
CA LEU A 170 5.82 -8.06 16.32
C LEU A 170 5.03 -8.93 15.33
N ILE A 171 4.72 -10.17 15.70
CA ILE A 171 4.05 -11.15 14.84
C ILE A 171 2.57 -10.81 14.61
N LEU A 172 1.92 -10.10 15.55
CA LEU A 172 0.48 -9.82 15.46
C LEU A 172 0.12 -9.00 14.22
N GLY A 173 0.93 -7.98 13.90
CA GLY A 173 0.67 -7.11 12.75
C GLY A 173 0.69 -7.87 11.42
N SER A 174 1.68 -8.75 11.22
CA SER A 174 1.83 -9.53 10.00
C SER A 174 0.73 -10.59 9.82
N ILE A 175 0.26 -11.22 10.90
CA ILE A 175 -0.83 -12.21 10.82
C ILE A 175 -2.15 -11.56 10.39
N ILE A 176 -2.42 -10.33 10.84
CA ILE A 176 -3.67 -9.62 10.52
C ILE A 176 -3.68 -9.13 9.06
N MET A 177 -2.52 -8.77 8.52
CA MET A 177 -2.37 -8.28 7.15
C MET A 177 -2.84 -9.32 6.12
N ILE A 178 -2.41 -10.57 6.28
CA ILE A 178 -2.66 -11.65 5.32
C ILE A 178 -4.16 -11.86 5.02
N PRO A 179 -5.05 -12.11 6.01
CA PRO A 179 -6.47 -12.34 5.76
C PRO A 179 -7.15 -11.10 5.15
N LEU A 180 -6.72 -9.89 5.52
CA LEU A 180 -7.23 -8.65 4.92
C LEU A 180 -6.86 -8.52 3.44
N CYS A 181 -5.74 -9.07 3.00
CA CYS A 181 -5.32 -9.04 1.61
C CYS A 181 -6.09 -10.02 0.71
N ILE A 182 -6.62 -11.12 1.27
CA ILE A 182 -7.29 -12.17 0.50
C ILE A 182 -8.44 -11.63 -0.37
N PRO A 183 -9.39 -10.82 0.15
CA PRO A 183 -10.45 -10.24 -0.67
C PRO A 183 -9.90 -9.41 -1.83
N VAL A 184 -8.88 -8.60 -1.58
CA VAL A 184 -8.26 -7.74 -2.60
C VAL A 184 -7.68 -8.61 -3.72
N ILE A 185 -6.94 -9.67 -3.37
CA ILE A 185 -6.37 -10.61 -4.35
C ILE A 185 -7.47 -11.27 -5.19
N ILE A 186 -8.51 -11.81 -4.53
CA ILE A 186 -9.58 -12.57 -5.19
C ILE A 186 -10.27 -11.69 -6.24
N PHE A 187 -10.66 -10.47 -5.87
CA PHE A 187 -11.36 -9.57 -6.79
C PHE A 187 -10.44 -8.99 -7.86
N SER A 188 -9.17 -8.70 -7.52
CA SER A 188 -8.20 -8.21 -8.51
C SER A 188 -7.82 -9.26 -9.55
N ILE A 189 -7.52 -10.49 -9.14
CA ILE A 189 -7.20 -11.57 -10.10
C ILE A 189 -8.43 -11.90 -10.92
N GLY A 190 -9.60 -12.04 -10.26
CA GLY A 190 -10.86 -12.31 -10.94
C GLY A 190 -11.16 -11.30 -12.04
N ALA A 191 -10.92 -10.01 -11.79
CA ALA A 191 -11.12 -8.93 -12.76
C ALA A 191 -10.22 -9.05 -14.00
N ILE A 192 -9.06 -9.72 -13.90
CA ILE A 192 -8.14 -9.88 -15.03
C ILE A 192 -8.43 -11.20 -15.79
N THR A 193 -8.88 -12.23 -15.09
CA THR A 193 -9.07 -13.57 -15.66
C THR A 193 -10.45 -13.81 -16.27
N ASN A 194 -11.49 -13.14 -15.76
CA ASN A 194 -12.86 -13.37 -16.19
C ASN A 194 -13.24 -12.57 -17.45
N ASP A 195 -14.36 -12.96 -18.07
CA ASP A 195 -14.92 -12.28 -19.22
C ASP A 195 -15.26 -10.80 -18.92
N GLN A 196 -15.28 -9.98 -19.99
CA GLN A 196 -15.48 -8.53 -19.91
C GLN A 196 -16.75 -8.11 -19.16
N GLU A 197 -17.78 -8.96 -19.12
CA GLU A 197 -19.03 -8.69 -18.41
C GLU A 197 -18.84 -8.67 -16.87
N LEU A 198 -18.01 -9.56 -16.34
CA LEU A 198 -17.76 -9.69 -14.90
C LEU A 198 -16.73 -8.68 -14.37
N PHE A 199 -15.93 -8.09 -15.25
CA PHE A 199 -14.91 -7.09 -14.92
C PHE A 199 -15.49 -5.92 -14.13
N THR A 200 -16.60 -5.36 -14.61
CA THR A 200 -17.24 -4.19 -13.98
C THR A 200 -17.71 -4.49 -12.56
N ALA A 201 -18.29 -5.66 -12.33
CA ALA A 201 -18.75 -6.10 -11.02
C ALA A 201 -17.58 -6.26 -10.04
N GLN A 202 -16.48 -6.89 -10.48
CA GLN A 202 -15.31 -7.12 -9.63
C GLN A 202 -14.57 -5.82 -9.30
N ILE A 203 -14.46 -4.89 -10.26
CA ILE A 203 -13.93 -3.55 -9.99
C ILE A 203 -14.81 -2.77 -9.01
N ASN A 204 -16.14 -2.85 -9.13
CA ASN A 204 -17.02 -2.15 -8.22
C ASN A 204 -16.87 -2.65 -6.78
N ILE A 205 -16.66 -3.96 -6.60
CA ILE A 205 -16.35 -4.53 -5.28
C ILE A 205 -14.98 -4.03 -4.79
N LEU A 206 -13.96 -4.05 -5.66
CA LEU A 206 -12.62 -3.56 -5.31
C LEU A 206 -12.64 -2.07 -4.92
N LEU A 207 -13.39 -1.24 -5.65
CA LEU A 207 -13.62 0.18 -5.33
C LEU A 207 -14.35 0.35 -4.00
N SER A 208 -15.34 -0.51 -3.71
CA SER A 208 -16.03 -0.49 -2.42
C SER A 208 -15.07 -0.77 -1.26
N ILE A 209 -14.19 -1.77 -1.42
CA ILE A 209 -13.13 -2.06 -0.44
C ILE A 209 -12.16 -0.88 -0.32
N PHE A 210 -11.79 -0.26 -1.44
CA PHE A 210 -10.92 0.92 -1.46
C PHE A 210 -11.51 2.08 -0.67
N PHE A 211 -12.75 2.49 -0.96
CA PHE A 211 -13.40 3.56 -0.22
C PHE A 211 -13.62 3.21 1.25
N ALA A 212 -13.99 1.97 1.57
CA ALA A 212 -14.11 1.51 2.95
C ALA A 212 -12.77 1.58 3.70
N SER A 213 -11.67 1.14 3.07
CA SER A 213 -10.32 1.20 3.65
C SER A 213 -9.86 2.63 3.88
N LEU A 214 -10.12 3.56 2.95
CA LEU A 214 -9.77 4.97 3.12
C LEU A 214 -10.61 5.67 4.19
N ALA A 215 -11.87 5.27 4.35
CA ALA A 215 -12.74 5.82 5.38
C ALA A 215 -12.35 5.32 6.79
N ILE A 216 -12.06 4.02 6.94
CA ILE A 216 -11.83 3.38 8.23
C ILE A 216 -10.33 3.43 8.63
N GLY A 217 -9.44 3.28 7.66
CA GLY A 217 -8.00 3.12 7.87
C GLY A 217 -7.35 4.23 8.69
N PRO A 218 -7.52 5.52 8.34
CA PRO A 218 -6.95 6.63 9.10
C PRO A 218 -7.36 6.64 10.57
N TRP A 219 -8.61 6.27 10.86
CA TRP A 219 -9.14 6.22 12.22
C TRP A 219 -8.47 5.11 13.02
N VAL A 220 -8.37 3.90 12.44
CA VAL A 220 -7.72 2.75 13.07
C VAL A 220 -6.23 3.05 13.34
N ILE A 221 -5.52 3.55 12.34
CA ILE A 221 -4.10 3.91 12.45
C ILE A 221 -3.90 4.97 13.55
N SER A 222 -4.74 6.02 13.56
CA SER A 222 -4.66 7.07 14.58
C SER A 222 -4.92 6.53 16.00
N GLY A 223 -5.85 5.59 16.16
CA GLY A 223 -6.16 4.94 17.43
C GLY A 223 -4.97 4.14 17.94
N CYS A 224 -4.35 3.34 17.06
CA CYS A 224 -3.14 2.57 17.39
C CYS A 224 -1.98 3.49 17.82
N ILE A 225 -1.73 4.59 17.09
CA ILE A 225 -0.65 5.54 17.45
C ILE A 225 -0.92 6.17 18.83
N LYS A 226 -2.16 6.60 19.10
CA LYS A 226 -2.54 7.18 20.41
C LYS A 226 -2.35 6.19 21.57
N ILE A 227 -2.68 4.91 21.35
CA ILE A 227 -2.49 3.85 22.35
C ILE A 227 -0.99 3.59 22.56
N ALA A 228 -0.21 3.53 21.48
CA ALA A 228 1.24 3.32 21.56
C ALA A 228 1.92 4.42 22.38
N LEU A 229 1.55 5.70 22.18
CA LEU A 229 2.10 6.83 22.94
C LEU A 229 1.76 6.83 24.44
N LYS A 230 0.71 6.10 24.84
CA LYS A 230 0.29 5.99 26.24
C LYS A 230 1.02 4.87 26.99
N ASN A 231 1.55 3.89 26.26
CA ASN A 231 2.26 2.73 26.80
C ASN A 231 3.74 3.05 27.04
#